data_AF-A0A1S8S1Y4-F1
#
_entry.id   AF-A0A1S8S1Y4-F1
#
_cell.length_a   1.000
_cell.length_b   1.000
_cell.length_c   1.000
_cell.angle_alpha   90.00
_cell.angle_beta   90.00
_cell.angle_gamma   90.00
#
_symmetry.space_group_name_H-M   'P 1'
#
loop_
_entity.id
_entity.type
_entity.pdbx_description
1 polymer ?
#
loop_
_entity_poly.entity_id
_entity_poly.type
_entity_poly.pdbx_seq_one_letter_code
_entity_poly.pdbx_strand_id
1 'polypeptide(L)'
;MRILKYDLFPEAYGSNGKFVSKEGTVSNLIIDTGMLLNSDFDKVIPKLNTLNKMLLQGEYPRAGEWEPFEITQEEYQGLVNHLCSLPLSRPYRTLENT
;
A
#
# COMPACT_ATOMS: atom_id res chain seq x y z
N MET A 1 0.18 -13.70 2.30
CA MET A 1 -0.21 -12.48 1.54
C MET A 1 -0.21 -12.84 0.06
N ARG A 2 -1.27 -12.48 -0.66
CA ARG A 2 -1.40 -12.74 -2.11
C ARG A 2 -0.40 -11.94 -2.95
N ILE A 3 -0.16 -12.40 -4.18
CA ILE A 3 0.58 -11.67 -5.23
C ILE A 3 -0.43 -10.98 -6.14
N LEU A 4 -0.13 -9.75 -6.51
CA LEU A 4 -0.92 -8.86 -7.34
C LEU A 4 -0.09 -8.42 -8.54
N LYS A 5 -0.76 -8.15 -9.65
CA LYS A 5 -0.19 -7.39 -10.76
C LYS A 5 -0.70 -5.96 -10.69
N TYR A 6 0.19 -5.00 -10.86
CA TYR A 6 -0.15 -3.58 -10.84
C TYR A 6 0.84 -2.80 -11.69
N ASP A 7 0.40 -1.65 -12.18
CA ASP A 7 1.17 -0.73 -13.00
C ASP A 7 1.49 0.53 -12.19
N LEU A 8 2.75 0.94 -12.22
CA LEU A 8 3.21 2.16 -11.58
C LEU A 8 3.38 3.26 -12.62
N PHE A 9 2.95 4.45 -12.26
CA PHE A 9 3.19 5.66 -13.04
C PHE A 9 4.57 6.27 -12.69
N PRO A 10 5.13 7.14 -13.54
CA PRO A 10 6.45 7.74 -13.34
C PRO A 10 6.66 8.42 -11.98
N GLU A 11 5.60 8.88 -11.32
CA GLU A 11 5.66 9.58 -10.04
C GLU A 11 5.63 8.65 -8.82
N ALA A 12 5.39 7.35 -9.01
CA ALA A 12 5.47 6.37 -7.93
C ALA A 12 6.90 6.20 -7.41
N TYR A 13 7.05 5.92 -6.11
CA TYR A 13 8.35 5.72 -5.46
C TYR A 13 9.15 4.58 -6.08
N GLY A 14 8.46 3.49 -6.47
CA GLY A 14 9.06 2.29 -7.02
C GLY A 14 9.32 2.32 -8.53
N SER A 15 8.98 3.41 -9.23
CA SER A 15 8.92 3.47 -10.69
C SER A 15 10.15 4.08 -11.36
N ASN A 16 10.96 4.83 -10.60
CA ASN A 16 12.16 5.53 -11.08
C ASN A 16 11.88 6.44 -12.31
N GLY A 17 10.74 7.13 -12.34
CA GLY A 17 10.40 8.06 -13.42
C GLY A 17 9.91 7.39 -14.71
N LYS A 18 9.51 6.11 -14.65
CA LYS A 18 9.02 5.34 -15.80
C LYS A 18 7.70 4.67 -15.50
N PHE A 19 6.96 4.29 -16.53
CA PHE A 19 5.87 3.33 -16.39
C PHE A 19 6.44 1.94 -16.14
N VAL A 20 5.98 1.25 -15.08
CA VAL A 20 6.49 -0.06 -14.69
C VAL A 20 5.36 -1.00 -14.28
N SER A 21 5.21 -2.12 -14.99
CA SER A 21 4.36 -3.24 -14.54
C SER A 21 5.11 -4.11 -13.55
N LYS A 22 4.52 -4.41 -12.40
CA LYS A 22 5.13 -5.22 -11.33
C LYS A 22 4.21 -6.35 -10.87
N GLU A 23 4.83 -7.41 -10.39
CA GLU A 23 4.17 -8.43 -9.58
C GLU A 23 4.69 -8.33 -8.15
N GLY A 24 3.79 -8.21 -7.17
CA GLY A 24 4.18 -8.03 -5.77
C GLY A 24 3.03 -8.22 -4.79
N THR A 25 3.33 -8.15 -3.51
CA THR A 25 2.31 -8.25 -2.46
C THR A 25 1.56 -6.92 -2.28
N VAL A 26 0.47 -6.95 -1.52
CA VAL A 26 -0.25 -5.74 -1.06
C VAL A 26 0.69 -4.74 -0.39
N SER A 27 1.69 -5.23 0.35
CA SER A 27 2.66 -4.35 1.00
C SER A 27 3.58 -3.64 -0.01
N ASN A 28 3.97 -4.32 -1.09
CA ASN A 28 4.75 -3.71 -2.16
C ASN A 28 3.94 -2.62 -2.87
N LEU A 29 2.67 -2.91 -3.17
CA LEU A 29 1.76 -1.91 -3.75
C LEU A 29 1.68 -0.65 -2.88
N ILE A 30 1.47 -0.79 -1.58
CA ILE A 30 1.37 0.35 -0.64
C ILE A 30 2.66 1.17 -0.59
N ILE A 31 3.81 0.50 -0.58
CA ILE A 31 5.12 1.16 -0.54
C ILE A 31 5.41 1.88 -1.86
N ASP A 32 5.23 1.17 -2.97
CA ASP A 32 5.57 1.68 -4.30
C ASP A 32 4.68 2.85 -4.72
N THR A 33 3.39 2.80 -4.37
CA THR A 33 2.45 3.91 -4.61
C THR A 33 2.60 5.05 -3.59
N GLY A 34 3.21 4.78 -2.44
CA GLY A 34 3.33 5.75 -1.35
C GLY A 34 1.99 6.17 -0.75
N MET A 35 0.92 5.39 -0.93
CA MET A 35 -0.44 5.84 -0.60
C MET A 35 -0.69 6.16 0.87
N LEU A 36 0.13 5.63 1.77
CA LEU A 36 0.09 5.92 3.21
C LEU A 36 1.13 6.95 3.66
N LEU A 37 1.85 7.59 2.74
CA LEU A 37 2.88 8.58 3.06
C LEU A 37 2.35 10.02 3.02
N ASN A 38 1.14 10.24 2.51
CA ASN A 38 0.52 11.55 2.47
C ASN A 38 0.19 12.06 3.90
N SER A 39 -0.19 13.34 4.00
CA SER A 39 -0.53 13.97 5.28
C SER A 39 -1.72 13.35 6.00
N ASP A 40 -2.62 12.69 5.25
CA ASP A 40 -3.85 12.14 5.79
C ASP A 40 -3.59 10.85 6.60
N PHE A 41 -2.59 10.06 6.17
CA PHE A 41 -2.22 8.82 6.83
C PHE A 41 -0.93 8.94 7.63
N ASP A 42 0.10 9.61 7.11
CA ASP A 42 1.37 9.81 7.82
C ASP A 42 1.97 8.49 8.36
N LYS A 43 1.96 7.44 7.53
CA LYS A 43 2.34 6.05 7.84
C LYS A 43 1.45 5.34 8.87
N VAL A 44 0.30 5.90 9.22
CA VAL A 44 -0.74 5.21 9.97
C VAL A 44 -1.51 4.30 9.02
N ILE A 45 -1.53 3.00 9.33
CA ILE A 45 -2.28 2.00 8.58
C ILE A 45 -3.76 2.14 8.97
N PRO A 46 -4.66 2.47 8.02
CA PRO A 46 -6.06 2.63 8.33
C PRO A 46 -6.73 1.28 8.61
N LYS A 47 -7.88 1.31 9.29
CA LYS A 47 -8.68 0.10 9.55
C LYS A 47 -9.01 -0.62 8.25
N LEU A 48 -9.16 -1.96 8.32
CA LEU A 48 -9.45 -2.83 7.18
C LEU A 48 -10.51 -2.28 6.23
N ASN A 49 -11.66 -1.85 6.74
CA ASN A 49 -12.75 -1.34 5.89
C ASN A 49 -12.35 -0.10 5.08
N THR A 50 -11.54 0.78 5.66
CA THR A 50 -11.03 1.97 4.96
C THR A 50 -9.98 1.57 3.93
N LEU A 51 -9.09 0.65 4.29
CA LEU A 51 -8.09 0.14 3.36
C LEU A 51 -8.73 -0.57 2.16
N ASN A 52 -9.72 -1.45 2.39
CA ASN A 52 -10.45 -2.12 1.32
C ASN A 52 -11.18 -1.12 0.40
N LYS A 53 -11.73 -0.03 0.94
CA LYS A 53 -12.29 1.04 0.09
C LYS A 53 -11.27 1.65 -0.85
N MET A 54 -10.02 1.85 -0.39
CA MET A 54 -8.94 2.35 -1.25
C MET A 54 -8.53 1.30 -2.28
N LEU A 55 -8.38 0.03 -1.88
CA LEU A 55 -7.98 -1.06 -2.77
C LEU A 55 -9.04 -1.36 -3.84
N LEU A 56 -10.33 -1.15 -3.52
CA LEU A 56 -11.44 -1.28 -4.47
C LEU A 56 -11.52 -0.14 -5.49
N GLN A 57 -10.81 0.99 -5.30
CA GLN A 57 -10.75 2.04 -6.32
C GLN A 57 -9.99 1.57 -7.56
N GLY A 58 -9.05 0.63 -7.41
CA GLY A 58 -8.23 0.15 -8.52
C GLY A 58 -7.14 1.12 -8.96
N GLU A 59 -6.98 2.27 -8.29
CA GLU A 59 -5.93 3.23 -8.59
C GLU A 59 -5.55 4.04 -7.36
N TYR A 60 -4.32 4.57 -7.38
CA TYR A 60 -3.92 5.68 -6.53
C TYR A 60 -3.44 6.82 -7.44
N PRO A 61 -4.06 8.01 -7.35
CA PRO A 61 -3.81 9.10 -8.30
C PRO A 61 -2.32 9.40 -8.48
N ARG A 62 -1.89 9.40 -9.75
CA ARG A 62 -0.50 9.67 -10.17
C ARG A 62 0.54 8.68 -9.68
N ALA A 63 0.17 7.59 -9.00
CA ALA A 63 1.15 6.61 -8.53
C ALA A 63 1.00 5.25 -9.20
N GLY A 64 -0.23 4.78 -9.43
CA GLY A 64 -0.41 3.51 -10.11
C GLY A 64 -1.84 3.00 -10.12
N GLU A 65 -2.04 1.92 -10.85
CA GLU A 65 -3.32 1.26 -11.07
C GLU A 65 -3.20 -0.26 -10.90
N TRP A 66 -4.32 -0.90 -10.53
CA TRP A 66 -4.42 -2.33 -10.28
C TRP A 66 -5.86 -2.81 -10.44
N GLU A 67 -6.05 -4.12 -10.56
CA GLU A 67 -7.40 -4.70 -10.57
C GLU A 67 -8.04 -4.57 -9.17
N PRO A 68 -9.21 -3.93 -9.01
CA PRO A 68 -9.88 -3.75 -7.72
C PRO A 68 -10.01 -5.04 -6.91
N PHE A 69 -9.65 -4.98 -5.61
CA PHE A 69 -9.72 -6.13 -4.72
C PHE A 69 -9.96 -5.75 -3.27
N GLU A 70 -10.40 -6.71 -2.47
CA GLU A 70 -10.47 -6.64 -1.02
C GLU A 70 -9.54 -7.65 -0.38
N ILE A 71 -9.00 -7.33 0.80
CA ILE A 71 -8.22 -8.25 1.62
C ILE A 71 -9.03 -8.74 2.82
N THR A 72 -8.74 -9.96 3.27
CA THR A 72 -9.35 -10.53 4.48
C THR A 72 -8.72 -9.96 5.75
N GLN A 73 -9.34 -10.21 6.90
CA GLN A 73 -8.77 -9.84 8.21
C GLN A 73 -7.39 -10.48 8.46
N GLU A 74 -7.20 -11.73 8.02
CA GLU A 74 -5.93 -12.45 8.14
C GLU A 74 -4.83 -11.82 7.29
N GLU A 75 -5.16 -11.45 6.05
CA GLU A 75 -4.23 -10.75 5.16
C GLU A 75 -3.90 -9.35 5.67
N TYR A 76 -4.88 -8.65 6.22
CA TYR A 76 -4.69 -7.35 6.86
C TYR A 76 -3.73 -7.44 8.04
N GLN A 77 -3.87 -8.44 8.92
CA GLN A 77 -2.94 -8.63 10.03
C GLN A 77 -1.53 -8.94 9.52
N GLY A 78 -1.41 -9.78 8.49
CA GLY A 78 -0.13 -10.06 7.84
C GLY A 78 0.51 -8.81 7.23
N LEU A 79 -0.29 -7.96 6.60
CA LEU A 79 0.14 -6.68 6.03
C LEU A 79 0.64 -5.73 7.12
N VAL A 80 -0.13 -5.55 8.20
CA VAL A 80 0.24 -4.69 9.34
C VAL A 80 1.57 -5.16 9.94
N ASN A 81 1.69 -6.44 10.24
CA ASN A 81 2.91 -7.01 10.80
C ASN A 81 4.12 -6.79 9.90
N HIS A 82 3.94 -6.94 8.58
CA HIS A 82 5.01 -6.74 7.61
C HIS A 82 5.41 -5.26 7.47
N LEU A 83 4.45 -4.34 7.36
CA LEU A 83 4.75 -2.91 7.24
C LEU A 83 5.42 -2.36 8.51
N CYS A 84 4.97 -2.79 9.69
CA CYS A 84 5.54 -2.36 10.97
C CYS A 84 6.93 -2.94 11.23
N SER A 85 7.31 -4.07 10.61
CA SER A 85 8.62 -4.69 10.81
C SER A 85 9.72 -4.13 9.90
N LEU A 86 9.37 -3.27 8.93
CA LEU A 86 10.35 -2.68 8.01
C LEU A 86 11.35 -1.79 8.79
N PRO A 87 12.67 -1.89 8.49
CA PRO A 87 13.71 -1.13 9.16
C PRO A 87 13.77 0.31 8.64
N LEU A 88 12.72 1.08 8.89
CA LEU A 88 12.59 2.48 8.48
C LEU A 88 12.83 3.40 9.67
N SER A 89 13.47 4.56 9.43
CA SER A 89 13.66 5.60 10.45
C SER A 89 12.34 6.07 11.07
N ARG A 90 11.27 6.06 10.28
CA ARG A 90 9.90 6.26 10.72
C ARG A 90 9.06 5.06 10.29
N PRO A 91 8.75 4.11 11.18
CA PRO A 91 8.01 2.90 10.84
C PRO A 91 6.53 3.20 10.56
N TYR A 92 5.87 2.27 9.90
CA TYR A 92 4.41 2.24 9.85
C TYR A 92 3.85 1.90 11.23
N ARG A 93 2.63 2.38 11.52
CA ARG A 93 1.96 2.17 12.81
C ARG A 93 0.45 2.01 12.65
N THR A 94 -0.21 1.43 13.63
CA THR A 94 -1.68 1.38 13.71
C THR A 94 -2.20 2.53 14.58
N LEU A 95 -3.47 2.88 14.43
CA LEU A 95 -4.13 3.90 15.29
C LEU A 95 -4.05 3.58 16.78
N GLU A 96 -3.97 2.31 17.16
CA GLU A 96 -3.83 1.87 18.56
C GLU A 96 -2.43 2.14 19.14
N ASN A 97 -1.44 2.40 18.28
CA ASN A 97 -0.04 2.66 18.62
C ASN A 97 0.42 4.05 18.16
N THR A 98 -0.52 4.99 18.01
CA THR A 98 -0.25 6.41 17.68
C THR A 98 -0.50 7.28 18.90
#